data_AF-L8FX52-F1
#
_entry.id   AF-L8FX52-F1
#
_cell.length_a   1.000
_cell.length_b   1.000
_cell.length_c   1.000
_cell.angle_alpha   90.00
_cell.angle_beta   90.00
_cell.angle_gamma   90.00
#
_symmetry.space_group_name_H-M   'P 1'
#
loop_
_entity.id
_entity.type
_entity.pdbx_description
1 polymer ?
#
loop_
_entity_poly.entity_id
_entity_poly.type
_entity_poly.pdbx_seq_one_letter_code
_entity_poly.pdbx_strand_id
1 'polypeptide(L)'
;MPLTVLTDADVCQVLESLTIDDAHALQKSLRKALHEYSTGTQGEAACAMHQPERTAMVAPSGNTTLLMPSTSSSGIGMKVVTLATPGAKGPAEATADMTPHGSLTIMSSNGTPTGFLNAEEVTAFRTALCSSLLFCRRKSFKSVTVFGAGRQAFWHIRLALILRGSSLKNSIKEREGWGNVKFSILTPGYGEYARLLKEQLRAADVIITTVPSTTPLFDHSILTSTEGRRRGRLIIAIGSYKPHMIEIPVELFQQAVKPHEHRHYHNHASEGGVVVVDTLTGCLKEAGEIIQSGLSPNQLVEVGELVMLEGQLAGDSSDDHEVDADGKQIDLDGLRRELSDISSSGAGSMHAVMHEGSDLSTVSTGSTGRKSMDSARSSKSSSRKSLGPGSIGNKIRSLSMDNRKVKSKDDAMATWLREGNVVYKCVGMGLMDLVVGGGLITLAREKGVGTTIPNF
;
A
#
# COMPACT_ATOMS: atom_id res chain seq x y z
N MET A 1 -11.50 -10.31 26.44
CA MET A 1 -11.58 -11.26 25.30
C MET A 1 -10.57 -12.37 25.57
N PRO A 2 -10.75 -13.59 25.07
CA PRO A 2 -9.71 -14.61 25.18
C PRO A 2 -8.51 -14.27 24.27
N LEU A 3 -7.33 -14.74 24.66
CA LEU A 3 -6.13 -14.71 23.83
C LEU A 3 -6.16 -15.90 22.86
N THR A 4 -5.86 -15.66 21.57
CA THR A 4 -5.70 -16.73 20.58
C THR A 4 -4.24 -16.92 20.23
N VAL A 5 -3.71 -18.14 20.44
CA VAL A 5 -2.32 -18.51 20.17
C VAL A 5 -2.25 -19.38 18.92
N LEU A 6 -1.48 -18.97 17.91
CA LEU A 6 -1.25 -19.73 16.67
C LEU A 6 0.24 -20.09 16.53
N THR A 7 0.52 -21.37 16.34
CA THR A 7 1.83 -21.87 15.89
C THR A 7 2.06 -21.56 14.40
N ASP A 8 3.27 -21.81 13.86
CA ASP A 8 3.49 -21.67 12.40
C ASP A 8 2.56 -22.62 11.62
N ALA A 9 2.32 -23.83 12.12
CA ALA A 9 1.39 -24.79 11.53
C ALA A 9 -0.06 -24.28 11.51
N ASP A 10 -0.53 -23.65 12.60
CA ASP A 10 -1.85 -23.01 12.65
C ASP A 10 -1.97 -21.86 11.65
N VAL A 11 -0.93 -21.01 11.56
CA VAL A 11 -0.89 -19.88 10.61
C VAL A 11 -0.90 -20.41 9.17
N CYS A 12 -0.08 -21.41 8.84
CA CYS A 12 -0.10 -22.10 7.55
C CYS A 12 -1.48 -22.69 7.25
N GLN A 13 -2.13 -23.39 8.19
CA GLN A 13 -3.47 -23.96 7.98
C GLN A 13 -4.54 -22.89 7.68
N VAL A 14 -4.52 -21.75 8.39
CA VAL A 14 -5.44 -20.63 8.13
C VAL A 14 -5.18 -20.00 6.75
N LEU A 15 -3.91 -19.84 6.38
CA LEU A 15 -3.49 -19.22 5.14
C LEU A 15 -3.65 -20.13 3.90
N GLU A 16 -3.42 -21.43 4.03
CA GLU A 16 -3.61 -22.40 2.96
C GLU A 16 -5.10 -22.68 2.70
N SER A 17 -5.96 -22.48 3.69
CA SER A 17 -7.42 -22.55 3.54
C SER A 17 -8.08 -21.21 3.16
N LEU A 18 -7.32 -20.20 2.72
CA LEU A 18 -7.86 -18.91 2.28
C LEU A 18 -8.78 -19.06 1.06
N THR A 19 -10.00 -18.54 1.18
CA THR A 19 -10.88 -18.28 0.04
C THR A 19 -10.47 -16.99 -0.70
N ILE A 20 -11.04 -16.75 -1.88
CA ILE A 20 -10.87 -15.46 -2.58
C ILE A 20 -11.50 -14.31 -1.77
N ASP A 21 -12.60 -14.57 -1.06
CA ASP A 21 -13.28 -13.58 -0.22
C ASP A 21 -12.46 -13.26 1.04
N ASP A 22 -11.83 -14.27 1.66
CA ASP A 22 -10.87 -14.06 2.76
C ASP A 22 -9.73 -13.15 2.30
N ALA A 23 -9.16 -13.41 1.12
CA ALA A 23 -8.09 -12.62 0.53
C ALA A 23 -8.55 -11.19 0.20
N HIS A 24 -9.75 -11.00 -0.33
CA HIS A 24 -10.35 -9.68 -0.58
C HIS A 24 -10.65 -8.91 0.72
N ALA A 25 -11.11 -9.59 1.77
CA ALA A 25 -11.35 -8.99 3.08
C ALA A 25 -10.03 -8.51 3.73
N LEU A 26 -9.00 -9.34 3.69
CA LEU A 26 -7.66 -8.98 4.16
C LEU A 26 -7.05 -7.84 3.33
N GLN A 27 -7.19 -7.88 1.99
CA GLN A 27 -6.82 -6.75 1.12
C GLN A 27 -7.58 -5.47 1.49
N LYS A 28 -8.89 -5.53 1.76
CA LYS A 28 -9.72 -4.36 2.11
C LYS A 28 -9.25 -3.71 3.40
N SER A 29 -8.98 -4.50 4.43
CA SER A 29 -8.44 -4.04 5.70
C SER A 29 -7.04 -3.42 5.55
N LEU A 30 -6.14 -4.10 4.83
CA LEU A 30 -4.79 -3.59 4.57
C LEU A 30 -4.80 -2.31 3.73
N ARG A 31 -5.61 -2.27 2.67
CA ARG A 31 -5.82 -1.09 1.80
C ARG A 31 -6.26 0.13 2.61
N LYS A 32 -7.26 -0.05 3.49
CA LYS A 32 -7.77 1.02 4.36
C LYS A 32 -6.68 1.53 5.30
N ALA A 33 -5.95 0.63 5.97
CA ALA A 33 -4.91 1.02 6.92
C ALA A 33 -3.72 1.73 6.24
N LEU A 34 -3.29 1.26 5.06
CA LEU A 34 -2.25 1.94 4.28
C LEU A 34 -2.71 3.32 3.80
N HIS A 35 -3.99 3.49 3.44
CA HIS A 35 -4.54 4.80 3.13
C HIS A 35 -4.55 5.74 4.34
N GLU A 36 -5.05 5.29 5.50
CA GLU A 36 -4.98 6.05 6.78
C GLU A 36 -3.53 6.39 7.19
N TYR A 37 -2.55 5.55 6.85
CA TYR A 37 -1.14 5.85 7.08
C TYR A 37 -0.63 6.99 6.19
N SER A 38 -0.89 6.92 4.88
CA SER A 38 -0.34 7.84 3.89
C SER A 38 -1.05 9.20 3.84
N THR A 39 -2.36 9.25 4.09
CA THR A 39 -3.14 10.51 4.04
C THR A 39 -3.58 11.03 5.40
N GLY A 40 -3.39 10.25 6.47
CA GLY A 40 -3.91 10.56 7.78
C GLY A 40 -3.24 11.78 8.42
N THR A 41 -4.07 12.65 8.99
CA THR A 41 -3.57 13.77 9.81
C THR A 41 -3.04 13.27 11.15
N GLN A 42 -2.31 14.12 11.89
CA GLN A 42 -1.66 13.76 13.17
C GLN A 42 -2.62 13.26 14.29
N GLY A 43 -3.94 13.32 14.08
CA GLY A 43 -4.96 12.76 14.98
C GLY A 43 -5.44 11.35 14.62
N GLU A 44 -5.02 10.76 13.50
CA GLU A 44 -5.50 9.45 13.04
C GLU A 44 -4.66 8.30 13.59
N ALA A 45 -5.34 7.26 14.07
CA ALA A 45 -4.71 6.20 14.86
C ALA A 45 -3.67 5.37 14.09
N ALA A 46 -3.77 5.28 12.75
CA ALA A 46 -2.81 4.55 11.89
C ALA A 46 -1.73 5.41 11.23
N CYS A 47 -1.73 6.75 11.45
CA CYS A 47 -0.82 7.68 10.77
C CYS A 47 0.67 7.39 11.01
N ALA A 48 1.57 8.00 10.23
CA ALA A 48 3.00 7.74 10.30
C ALA A 48 3.65 7.93 11.69
N MET A 49 3.13 8.85 12.51
CA MET A 49 3.60 9.06 13.91
C MET A 49 3.40 7.82 14.80
N HIS A 50 2.49 6.93 14.43
CA HIS A 50 2.13 5.71 15.14
C HIS A 50 2.83 4.45 14.61
N GLN A 51 3.76 4.61 13.66
CA GLN A 51 4.60 3.54 13.10
C GLN A 51 6.09 3.83 13.41
N PRO A 52 6.54 3.65 14.65
CA PRO A 52 7.93 3.94 15.04
C PRO A 52 8.93 3.07 14.29
N GLU A 53 10.16 3.57 14.15
CA GLU A 53 11.26 2.84 13.51
C GLU A 53 11.60 1.55 14.27
N ARG A 54 12.00 0.52 13.51
CA ARG A 54 12.38 -0.78 14.06
C ARG A 54 13.58 -0.61 15.01
N THR A 55 13.44 -1.05 16.25
CA THR A 55 14.53 -0.99 17.23
C THR A 55 15.37 -2.26 17.10
N ALA A 56 16.66 -2.12 16.82
CA ALA A 56 17.60 -3.23 16.70
C ALA A 56 18.38 -3.44 18.01
N MET A 57 18.41 -4.70 18.47
CA MET A 57 19.19 -5.14 19.62
C MET A 57 20.17 -6.22 19.17
N VAL A 58 21.47 -5.98 19.32
CA VAL A 58 22.51 -6.98 19.03
C VAL A 58 22.85 -7.72 20.30
N ALA A 59 22.63 -9.03 20.33
CA ALA A 59 22.97 -9.89 21.45
C ALA A 59 24.49 -10.17 21.47
N PRO A 60 25.08 -10.52 22.64
CA PRO A 60 26.49 -10.94 22.72
C PRO A 60 26.86 -12.15 21.85
N SER A 61 25.88 -12.96 21.43
CA SER A 61 26.04 -14.04 20.46
C SER A 61 26.18 -13.58 19.01
N GLY A 62 26.10 -12.26 18.75
CA GLY A 62 26.12 -11.66 17.42
C GLY A 62 24.77 -11.62 16.72
N ASN A 63 23.75 -12.33 17.21
CA ASN A 63 22.40 -12.29 16.63
C ASN A 63 21.76 -10.90 16.80
N THR A 64 20.97 -10.46 15.81
CA THR A 64 20.25 -9.18 15.86
C THR A 64 18.75 -9.42 15.99
N THR A 65 18.17 -9.00 17.11
CA THR A 65 16.72 -8.99 17.32
C THR A 65 16.16 -7.63 16.94
N LEU A 66 15.10 -7.62 16.12
CA LEU A 66 14.36 -6.42 15.72
C LEU A 66 13.02 -6.40 16.45
N LEU A 67 12.73 -5.28 17.11
CA LEU A 67 11.43 -4.94 17.69
C LEU A 67 10.72 -3.99 16.72
N MET A 68 9.50 -4.33 16.32
CA MET A 68 8.69 -3.55 15.38
C MET A 68 7.31 -3.26 16.02
N PRO A 69 7.20 -2.14 16.77
CA PRO A 69 5.92 -1.67 17.28
C PRO A 69 5.09 -1.04 16.16
N SER A 70 3.77 -1.06 16.32
CA SER A 70 2.80 -0.39 15.46
C SER A 70 1.51 -0.15 16.23
N THR A 71 0.86 0.98 16.01
CA THR A 71 -0.51 1.20 16.50
C THR A 71 -1.41 1.67 15.36
N SER A 72 -2.68 1.33 15.43
CA SER A 72 -3.67 1.71 14.42
C SER A 72 -5.07 1.86 15.04
N SER A 73 -6.05 2.24 14.23
CA SER A 73 -7.46 2.26 14.61
C SER A 73 -7.99 0.89 15.05
N SER A 74 -7.33 -0.22 14.65
CA SER A 74 -7.73 -1.59 15.04
C SER A 74 -7.01 -2.13 16.30
N GLY A 75 -5.97 -1.46 16.81
CA GLY A 75 -5.26 -1.89 18.02
C GLY A 75 -3.75 -1.63 18.00
N ILE A 76 -3.02 -2.47 18.72
CA ILE A 76 -1.57 -2.39 18.94
C ILE A 76 -0.94 -3.71 18.46
N GLY A 77 0.15 -3.61 17.70
CA GLY A 77 0.92 -4.75 17.21
C GLY A 77 2.40 -4.62 17.56
N MET A 78 3.00 -5.71 18.04
CA MET A 78 4.43 -5.81 18.28
C MET A 78 4.97 -7.06 17.62
N LYS A 79 5.79 -6.91 16.57
CA LYS A 79 6.57 -8.03 16.02
C LYS A 79 7.96 -8.04 16.62
N VAL A 80 8.40 -9.21 17.06
CA VAL A 80 9.77 -9.49 17.53
C VAL A 80 10.36 -10.54 16.61
N VAL A 81 11.46 -10.24 15.93
CA VAL A 81 12.09 -11.17 14.97
C VAL A 81 13.61 -11.17 15.16
N THR A 82 14.23 -12.34 15.17
CA THR A 82 15.68 -12.48 15.34
C THR A 82 16.35 -12.97 14.06
N LEU A 83 17.35 -12.22 13.63
CA LEU A 83 18.23 -12.53 12.51
C LEU A 83 19.50 -13.19 13.07
N ALA A 84 19.79 -14.40 12.60
CA ALA A 84 21.08 -15.05 12.83
C ALA A 84 22.18 -14.30 12.04
N THR A 85 23.36 -14.16 12.63
CA THR A 85 24.49 -13.53 11.94
C THR A 85 25.26 -14.57 11.12
N PRO A 86 25.46 -14.35 9.80
CA PRO A 86 26.26 -15.24 8.96
C PRO A 86 27.69 -15.37 9.52
N GLY A 87 28.10 -16.60 9.83
CA GLY A 87 29.43 -16.90 10.38
C GLY A 87 29.50 -17.08 11.91
N ALA A 88 28.41 -16.89 12.66
CA ALA A 88 28.39 -17.17 14.10
C ALA A 88 28.40 -18.67 14.46
N LYS A 89 28.19 -19.55 13.48
CA LYS A 89 28.19 -21.01 13.60
C LYS A 89 29.37 -21.60 12.83
N GLY A 90 30.02 -22.62 13.41
CA GLY A 90 31.14 -23.31 12.77
C GLY A 90 30.74 -24.03 11.48
N PRO A 91 31.71 -24.45 10.64
CA PRO A 91 31.45 -24.98 9.29
C PRO A 91 30.57 -26.24 9.24
N ALA A 92 30.35 -26.93 10.36
CA ALA A 92 29.45 -28.09 10.45
C ALA A 92 27.95 -27.73 10.55
N GLU A 93 27.59 -26.48 10.85
CA GLU A 93 26.18 -26.02 10.97
C GLU A 93 25.79 -25.00 9.88
N ALA A 94 26.56 -24.91 8.79
CA ALA A 94 26.28 -23.98 7.68
C ALA A 94 24.99 -24.31 6.87
N THR A 95 24.31 -25.40 7.22
CA THR A 95 22.96 -25.78 6.73
C THR A 95 21.83 -25.30 7.63
N ALA A 96 22.12 -24.62 8.74
CA ALA A 96 21.10 -24.08 9.63
C ALA A 96 20.20 -23.07 8.89
N ASP A 97 18.89 -23.21 9.11
CA ASP A 97 17.88 -22.35 8.50
C ASP A 97 18.16 -20.88 8.84
N MET A 98 18.38 -20.06 7.80
CA MET A 98 18.59 -18.61 7.92
C MET A 98 17.25 -17.84 7.96
N THR A 99 16.12 -18.56 7.98
CA THR A 99 14.78 -17.97 8.12
C THR A 99 14.69 -17.18 9.44
N PRO A 100 14.26 -15.90 9.40
CA PRO A 100 14.09 -15.10 10.61
C PRO A 100 12.97 -15.65 11.52
N HIS A 101 13.33 -16.27 12.63
CA HIS A 101 12.35 -16.71 13.64
C HIS A 101 11.81 -15.53 14.43
N GLY A 102 10.51 -15.54 14.71
CA GLY A 102 9.88 -14.47 15.47
C GLY A 102 8.43 -14.74 15.87
N SER A 103 7.87 -13.80 16.62
CA SER A 103 6.45 -13.78 17.00
C SER A 103 5.86 -12.38 16.80
N LEU A 104 4.54 -12.35 16.69
CA LEU A 104 3.75 -11.14 16.59
C LEU A 104 2.65 -11.18 17.66
N THR A 105 2.65 -10.18 18.53
CA THR A 105 1.61 -9.96 19.53
C THR A 105 0.63 -8.93 19.00
N ILE A 106 -0.67 -9.25 19.07
CA ILE A 106 -1.77 -8.35 18.73
C ILE A 106 -2.58 -8.07 20.00
N MET A 107 -2.89 -6.80 20.22
CA MET A 107 -3.65 -6.31 21.38
C MET A 107 -4.72 -5.33 20.88
N SER A 108 -5.87 -5.25 21.55
CA SER A 108 -6.87 -4.22 21.27
C SER A 108 -6.37 -2.83 21.71
N SER A 109 -7.06 -1.77 21.27
CA SER A 109 -6.70 -0.37 21.54
C SER A 109 -6.62 0.02 23.02
N ASN A 110 -7.27 -0.76 23.91
CA ASN A 110 -7.19 -0.62 25.37
C ASN A 110 -6.00 -1.39 26.00
N GLY A 111 -5.15 -2.03 25.20
CA GLY A 111 -4.03 -2.84 25.68
C GLY A 111 -4.36 -4.27 26.12
N THR A 112 -5.59 -4.78 25.94
CA THR A 112 -5.88 -6.20 26.20
C THR A 112 -5.27 -7.08 25.10
N PRO A 113 -4.45 -8.09 25.41
CA PRO A 113 -3.94 -9.04 24.42
C PRO A 113 -5.07 -9.83 23.75
N THR A 114 -5.04 -9.94 22.42
CA THR A 114 -6.07 -10.65 21.64
C THR A 114 -5.51 -11.80 20.82
N GLY A 115 -4.23 -11.75 20.42
CA GLY A 115 -3.55 -12.94 19.91
C GLY A 115 -2.03 -12.87 19.92
N PHE A 116 -1.44 -14.05 19.79
CA PHE A 116 0.01 -14.26 19.72
C PHE A 116 0.28 -15.32 18.66
N LEU A 117 1.01 -14.96 17.61
CA LEU A 117 1.20 -15.83 16.45
C LEU A 117 2.65 -15.86 15.99
N ASN A 118 3.09 -17.00 15.43
CA ASN A 118 4.40 -17.10 14.79
C ASN A 118 4.51 -16.07 13.64
N ALA A 119 5.66 -15.39 13.54
CA ALA A 119 5.88 -14.29 12.60
C ALA A 119 6.41 -14.70 11.21
N GLU A 120 6.83 -15.96 11.00
CA GLU A 120 7.51 -16.42 9.79
C GLU A 120 6.58 -16.35 8.56
N GLU A 121 5.53 -17.15 8.55
CA GLU A 121 4.64 -17.25 7.39
C GLU A 121 3.82 -15.96 7.17
N VAL A 122 3.33 -15.34 8.25
CA VAL A 122 2.60 -14.06 8.19
C VAL A 122 3.46 -12.94 7.61
N THR A 123 4.78 -12.90 7.85
CA THR A 123 5.66 -11.86 7.28
C THR A 123 5.77 -11.98 5.76
N ALA A 124 5.82 -13.20 5.21
CA ALA A 124 5.82 -13.40 3.77
C ALA A 124 4.43 -13.10 3.17
N PHE A 125 3.36 -13.62 3.79
CA PHE A 125 1.99 -13.40 3.35
C PHE A 125 1.59 -11.92 3.33
N ARG A 126 1.83 -11.16 4.42
CA ARG A 126 1.47 -9.73 4.50
C ARG A 126 2.22 -8.87 3.49
N THR A 127 3.45 -9.26 3.15
CA THR A 127 4.25 -8.60 2.10
C THR A 127 3.62 -8.83 0.72
N ALA A 128 3.32 -10.08 0.39
CA ALA A 128 2.65 -10.45 -0.86
C ALA A 128 1.24 -9.85 -0.98
N LEU A 129 0.51 -9.74 0.13
CA LEU A 129 -0.81 -9.09 0.19
C LEU A 129 -0.70 -7.60 -0.10
N CYS A 130 0.33 -6.90 0.38
CA CYS A 130 0.58 -5.51 0.01
C CYS A 130 0.89 -5.38 -1.49
N SER A 131 1.82 -6.21 -2.02
CA SER A 131 2.13 -6.27 -3.45
C SER A 131 0.91 -6.55 -4.33
N SER A 132 -0.06 -7.31 -3.82
CA SER A 132 -1.30 -7.64 -4.53
C SER A 132 -2.21 -6.45 -4.80
N LEU A 133 -2.15 -5.40 -3.97
CA LEU A 133 -2.90 -4.16 -4.20
C LEU A 133 -2.48 -3.46 -5.50
N LEU A 134 -1.24 -3.67 -5.96
CA LEU A 134 -0.74 -3.15 -7.23
C LEU A 134 -1.01 -4.12 -8.38
N PHE A 135 -0.71 -5.41 -8.22
CA PHE A 135 -0.91 -6.35 -9.33
C PHE A 135 -2.38 -6.61 -9.65
N CYS A 136 -3.31 -6.43 -8.70
CA CYS A 136 -4.75 -6.47 -8.99
C CYS A 136 -5.19 -5.39 -10.00
N ARG A 137 -4.47 -4.26 -10.07
CA ARG A 137 -4.79 -3.16 -10.99
C ARG A 137 -4.26 -3.37 -12.41
N ARG A 138 -3.35 -4.34 -12.65
CA ARG A 138 -2.72 -4.53 -13.97
C ARG A 138 -3.71 -5.06 -15.03
N LYS A 139 -3.79 -4.40 -16.18
CA LYS A 139 -4.63 -4.85 -17.30
C LYS A 139 -4.14 -6.17 -17.91
N SER A 140 -2.82 -6.32 -18.05
CA SER A 140 -2.18 -7.57 -18.45
C SER A 140 -1.51 -8.24 -17.25
N PHE A 141 -1.79 -9.53 -17.05
CA PHE A 141 -1.22 -10.36 -15.98
C PHE A 141 -1.13 -11.81 -16.47
N LYS A 142 -0.43 -12.03 -17.59
CA LYS A 142 -0.33 -13.33 -18.28
C LYS A 142 1.03 -14.01 -18.05
N SER A 143 2.09 -13.23 -17.92
CA SER A 143 3.45 -13.70 -17.66
C SER A 143 4.02 -13.03 -16.41
N VAL A 144 4.37 -13.84 -15.41
CA VAL A 144 4.98 -13.40 -14.16
C VAL A 144 6.34 -14.08 -14.02
N THR A 145 7.40 -13.29 -13.86
CA THR A 145 8.76 -13.80 -13.58
C THR A 145 9.09 -13.54 -12.12
N VAL A 146 9.49 -14.57 -11.38
CA VAL A 146 9.82 -14.47 -9.96
C VAL A 146 11.27 -14.89 -9.74
N PHE A 147 12.05 -14.06 -9.04
CA PHE A 147 13.40 -14.37 -8.60
C PHE A 147 13.39 -14.75 -7.12
N GLY A 148 13.99 -15.89 -6.80
CA GLY A 148 13.94 -16.51 -5.48
C GLY A 148 12.89 -17.63 -5.40
N ALA A 149 13.07 -18.52 -4.43
CA ALA A 149 12.25 -19.72 -4.26
C ALA A 149 11.84 -20.00 -2.80
N GLY A 150 11.94 -19.00 -1.91
CA GLY A 150 11.55 -19.10 -0.50
C GLY A 150 10.09 -18.68 -0.22
N ARG A 151 9.70 -18.61 1.08
CA ARG A 151 8.35 -18.24 1.54
C ARG A 151 7.79 -16.97 0.86
N GLN A 152 8.62 -15.95 0.63
CA GLN A 152 8.23 -14.73 -0.10
C GLN A 152 7.78 -14.99 -1.54
N ALA A 153 8.55 -15.78 -2.31
CA ALA A 153 8.19 -16.15 -3.68
C ALA A 153 6.91 -17.00 -3.71
N PHE A 154 6.79 -17.96 -2.79
CA PHE A 154 5.59 -18.79 -2.62
C PHE A 154 4.33 -17.94 -2.45
N TRP A 155 4.32 -16.99 -1.51
CA TRP A 155 3.13 -16.15 -1.27
C TRP A 155 2.81 -15.17 -2.39
N HIS A 156 3.81 -14.57 -3.02
CA HIS A 156 3.59 -13.72 -4.18
C HIS A 156 2.97 -14.51 -5.35
N ILE A 157 3.45 -15.73 -5.60
CA ILE A 157 2.87 -16.64 -6.60
C ILE A 157 1.45 -17.05 -6.17
N ARG A 158 1.25 -17.53 -4.93
CA ARG A 158 -0.04 -18.03 -4.45
C ARG A 158 -1.14 -16.96 -4.46
N LEU A 159 -0.85 -15.72 -4.03
CA LEU A 159 -1.81 -14.63 -4.10
C LEU A 159 -2.04 -14.11 -5.53
N ALA A 160 -1.00 -14.04 -6.36
CA ALA A 160 -1.15 -13.74 -7.78
C ALA A 160 -2.12 -14.73 -8.46
N LEU A 161 -1.96 -16.01 -8.13
CA LEU A 161 -2.82 -17.08 -8.60
C LEU A 161 -4.26 -16.95 -8.03
N ILE A 162 -4.46 -16.82 -6.71
CA ILE A 162 -5.80 -16.67 -6.10
C ILE A 162 -6.57 -15.47 -6.67
N LEU A 163 -5.92 -14.32 -6.79
CA LEU A 163 -6.57 -13.03 -7.09
C LEU A 163 -6.68 -12.72 -8.58
N ARG A 164 -5.80 -13.28 -9.43
CA ARG A 164 -5.78 -13.04 -10.89
C ARG A 164 -5.99 -14.29 -11.73
N GLY A 165 -6.00 -15.47 -11.12
CA GLY A 165 -6.29 -16.74 -11.81
C GLY A 165 -7.76 -16.93 -12.17
N SER A 166 -8.68 -16.10 -11.67
CA SER A 166 -10.13 -16.17 -11.91
C SER A 166 -10.58 -15.83 -13.36
N SER A 167 -9.65 -15.72 -14.31
CA SER A 167 -9.92 -15.98 -15.74
C SER A 167 -9.85 -17.49 -16.10
N LEU A 168 -9.87 -18.39 -15.11
CA LEU A 168 -9.86 -19.85 -15.23
C LEU A 168 -10.74 -20.45 -14.13
N LYS A 169 -11.54 -21.48 -14.45
CA LYS A 169 -12.01 -22.58 -13.57
C LYS A 169 -12.58 -23.72 -14.44
N ASN A 170 -13.23 -24.71 -13.81
CA ASN A 170 -14.18 -25.75 -14.30
C ASN A 170 -14.46 -26.89 -13.26
N SER A 171 -13.54 -27.83 -13.01
CA SER A 171 -13.56 -28.94 -12.00
C SER A 171 -12.54 -28.87 -10.80
N ILE A 172 -11.29 -29.40 -10.84
CA ILE A 172 -10.28 -29.36 -9.72
C ILE A 172 -9.15 -28.28 -9.79
N LYS A 173 -8.64 -27.91 -10.97
CA LYS A 173 -7.73 -26.78 -11.31
C LYS A 173 -8.44 -25.42 -11.41
N GLU A 174 -9.37 -25.21 -10.50
CA GLU A 174 -10.78 -25.13 -10.86
C GLU A 174 -11.59 -25.30 -9.52
N ARG A 175 -11.13 -26.15 -8.57
CA ARG A 175 -11.37 -26.01 -7.11
C ARG A 175 -10.22 -25.23 -6.46
N GLU A 176 -8.97 -25.52 -6.85
CA GLU A 176 -7.74 -24.81 -6.44
C GLU A 176 -7.28 -23.72 -7.44
N GLY A 177 -7.38 -23.92 -8.77
CA GLY A 177 -7.39 -22.79 -9.75
C GLY A 177 -6.50 -22.84 -11.01
N TRP A 178 -5.49 -23.70 -11.09
CA TRP A 178 -4.34 -23.47 -12.00
C TRP A 178 -4.42 -24.04 -13.44
N GLY A 179 -5.63 -24.18 -14.00
CA GLY A 179 -5.96 -24.72 -15.34
C GLY A 179 -4.80 -24.78 -16.34
N ASN A 180 -4.44 -23.62 -16.86
CA ASN A 180 -3.49 -23.45 -17.98
C ASN A 180 -2.15 -22.82 -17.57
N VAL A 181 -1.86 -22.72 -16.26
CA VAL A 181 -0.62 -22.13 -15.75
C VAL A 181 0.55 -23.05 -16.05
N LYS A 182 1.58 -22.50 -16.70
CA LYS A 182 2.86 -23.18 -16.97
C LYS A 182 3.93 -22.62 -16.06
N PHE A 183 4.56 -23.46 -15.26
CA PHE A 183 5.73 -23.11 -14.46
C PHE A 183 6.99 -23.54 -15.21
N SER A 184 7.95 -22.62 -15.32
CA SER A 184 9.29 -22.90 -15.85
C SER A 184 10.32 -22.41 -14.84
N ILE A 185 11.19 -23.31 -14.38
CA ILE A 185 12.31 -22.97 -13.50
C ILE A 185 13.53 -22.72 -14.38
N LEU A 186 14.21 -21.59 -14.15
CA LEU A 186 15.43 -21.21 -14.86
C LEU A 186 16.57 -21.02 -13.83
N THR A 187 17.64 -21.80 -13.97
CA THR A 187 18.75 -21.84 -13.00
C THR A 187 20.03 -21.28 -13.64
N PRO A 188 20.85 -20.46 -12.94
CA PRO A 188 22.08 -19.88 -13.48
C PRO A 188 23.09 -20.87 -14.07
N GLY A 189 23.09 -22.14 -13.63
CA GLY A 189 23.95 -23.20 -14.17
C GLY A 189 23.56 -23.72 -15.56
N TYR A 190 22.46 -23.26 -16.15
CA TYR A 190 22.04 -23.66 -17.49
C TYR A 190 22.77 -22.85 -18.57
N GLY A 191 23.29 -23.51 -19.61
CA GLY A 191 24.15 -22.89 -20.63
C GLY A 191 23.53 -21.70 -21.38
N GLU A 192 22.21 -21.68 -21.56
CA GLU A 192 21.50 -20.56 -22.20
C GLU A 192 20.87 -19.57 -21.20
N TYR A 193 21.25 -19.62 -19.91
CA TYR A 193 20.62 -18.83 -18.84
C TYR A 193 20.45 -17.35 -19.22
N ALA A 194 21.51 -16.70 -19.71
CA ALA A 194 21.46 -15.28 -20.07
C ALA A 194 20.49 -14.97 -21.23
N ARG A 195 20.35 -15.88 -22.20
CA ARG A 195 19.40 -15.74 -23.33
C ARG A 195 17.96 -15.88 -22.83
N LEU A 196 17.67 -16.95 -22.11
CA LEU A 196 16.34 -17.23 -21.58
C LEU A 196 15.90 -16.18 -20.54
N LEU A 197 16.80 -15.74 -19.66
CA LEU A 197 16.54 -14.68 -18.69
C LEU A 197 16.09 -13.38 -19.39
N LYS A 198 16.81 -12.97 -20.43
CA LYS A 198 16.48 -11.79 -21.24
C LYS A 198 15.13 -11.93 -21.95
N GLU A 199 14.80 -13.12 -22.45
CA GLU A 199 13.52 -13.42 -23.08
C GLU A 199 12.36 -13.37 -22.06
N GLN A 200 12.51 -14.04 -20.91
CA GLN A 200 11.48 -14.06 -19.85
C GLN A 200 11.23 -12.67 -19.25
N LEU A 201 12.29 -11.93 -18.91
CA LEU A 201 12.18 -10.54 -18.43
C LEU A 201 11.47 -9.62 -19.44
N ARG A 202 11.72 -9.80 -20.74
CA ARG A 202 11.07 -9.01 -21.78
C ARG A 202 9.62 -9.44 -22.02
N ALA A 203 9.30 -10.73 -21.86
CA ALA A 203 7.95 -11.25 -21.98
C ALA A 203 7.06 -10.91 -20.77
N ALA A 204 7.63 -10.83 -19.57
CA ALA A 204 6.91 -10.58 -18.32
C ALA A 204 5.98 -9.35 -18.38
N ASP A 205 4.77 -9.50 -17.86
CA ASP A 205 3.90 -8.39 -17.47
C ASP A 205 4.25 -7.91 -16.05
N VAL A 206 4.65 -8.85 -15.18
CA VAL A 206 5.05 -8.58 -13.79
C VAL A 206 6.36 -9.31 -13.47
N ILE A 207 7.28 -8.60 -12.83
CA ILE A 207 8.56 -9.13 -12.32
C ILE A 207 8.54 -8.97 -10.81
N ILE A 208 8.87 -10.02 -10.07
CA ILE A 208 8.91 -10.03 -8.61
C ILE A 208 10.28 -10.52 -8.17
N THR A 209 10.98 -9.75 -7.33
CA THR A 209 12.29 -10.13 -6.80
C THR A 209 12.19 -10.32 -5.28
N THR A 210 12.57 -11.51 -4.81
CA THR A 210 12.53 -11.88 -3.38
C THR A 210 13.84 -12.56 -2.93
N VAL A 211 14.97 -12.14 -3.50
CA VAL A 211 16.33 -12.62 -3.22
C VAL A 211 17.05 -11.63 -2.30
N PRO A 212 17.66 -12.05 -1.19
CA PRO A 212 18.46 -11.17 -0.35
C PRO A 212 19.83 -10.87 -1.00
N SER A 213 19.82 -10.09 -2.09
CA SER A 213 20.98 -9.80 -2.92
C SER A 213 21.70 -8.50 -2.54
N THR A 214 23.00 -8.44 -2.83
CA THR A 214 23.85 -7.23 -2.77
C THR A 214 24.32 -6.78 -4.15
N THR A 215 23.88 -7.46 -5.21
CA THR A 215 24.15 -7.14 -6.61
C THR A 215 22.89 -7.30 -7.48
N PRO A 216 22.77 -6.56 -8.59
CA PRO A 216 21.60 -6.68 -9.45
C PRO A 216 21.43 -8.09 -10.03
N LEU A 217 20.21 -8.61 -10.01
CA LEU A 217 19.87 -9.97 -10.45
C LEU A 217 19.93 -10.15 -11.97
N PHE A 218 19.95 -9.05 -12.72
CA PHE A 218 20.03 -9.01 -14.19
C PHE A 218 20.59 -7.67 -14.67
N ASP A 219 21.09 -7.63 -15.90
CA ASP A 219 21.63 -6.40 -16.52
C ASP A 219 20.53 -5.41 -16.91
N HIS A 220 20.71 -4.12 -16.60
CA HIS A 220 19.70 -3.08 -16.81
C HIS A 220 19.27 -2.94 -18.28
N SER A 221 20.19 -3.16 -19.24
CA SER A 221 19.93 -2.95 -20.67
C SER A 221 18.86 -3.90 -21.22
N ILE A 222 18.58 -5.02 -20.54
CA ILE A 222 17.50 -5.95 -20.87
C ILE A 222 16.15 -5.20 -20.92
N LEU A 223 15.93 -4.28 -19.97
CA LEU A 223 14.69 -3.53 -19.77
C LEU A 223 14.79 -2.03 -20.13
N THR A 224 15.94 -1.38 -19.98
CA THR A 224 16.10 0.05 -20.34
C THR A 224 16.31 0.31 -21.84
N SER A 225 16.70 -0.71 -22.61
CA SER A 225 16.80 -0.60 -24.09
C SER A 225 15.45 -0.32 -24.75
N THR A 226 15.45 0.23 -25.96
CA THR A 226 14.25 0.51 -26.77
C THR A 226 13.28 -0.67 -26.83
N GLU A 227 13.79 -1.89 -27.06
CA GLU A 227 12.98 -3.12 -27.06
C GLU A 227 12.46 -3.51 -25.67
N GLY A 228 13.29 -3.32 -24.63
CA GLY A 228 12.87 -3.54 -23.24
C GLY A 228 11.69 -2.66 -22.84
N ARG A 229 11.74 -1.38 -23.22
CA ARG A 229 10.74 -0.35 -22.87
C ARG A 229 9.42 -0.41 -23.65
N ARG A 230 9.24 -1.33 -24.61
CA ARG A 230 7.99 -1.45 -25.39
C ARG A 230 6.77 -1.91 -24.60
N ARG A 231 6.97 -2.63 -23.48
CA ARG A 231 5.92 -3.19 -22.63
C ARG A 231 5.98 -2.54 -21.25
N GLY A 232 4.86 -2.01 -20.78
CA GLY A 232 4.74 -1.54 -19.40
C GLY A 232 4.62 -2.73 -18.46
N ARG A 233 5.45 -2.76 -17.42
CA ARG A 233 5.52 -3.86 -16.45
C ARG A 233 5.27 -3.34 -15.05
N LEU A 234 4.85 -4.24 -14.17
CA LEU A 234 4.96 -4.01 -12.73
C LEU A 234 6.20 -4.75 -12.22
N ILE A 235 7.12 -4.03 -11.59
CA ILE A 235 8.35 -4.56 -11.02
C ILE A 235 8.25 -4.42 -9.50
N ILE A 236 8.29 -5.53 -8.77
CA ILE A 236 8.08 -5.59 -7.31
C ILE A 236 9.39 -6.07 -6.67
N ALA A 237 10.04 -5.21 -5.87
CA ALA A 237 11.33 -5.48 -5.23
C ALA A 237 11.22 -5.62 -3.70
N ILE A 238 11.46 -6.84 -3.20
CA ILE A 238 11.18 -7.25 -1.80
C ILE A 238 12.43 -7.72 -1.05
N GLY A 239 13.34 -8.44 -1.71
CA GLY A 239 14.45 -9.15 -1.07
C GLY A 239 15.55 -8.25 -0.52
N SER A 240 15.69 -7.03 -1.03
CA SER A 240 16.60 -5.99 -0.54
C SER A 240 15.97 -5.14 0.57
N TYR A 241 16.51 -5.19 1.79
CA TYR A 241 15.97 -4.46 2.96
C TYR A 241 17.05 -3.79 3.83
N LYS A 242 18.25 -3.59 3.27
CA LYS A 242 19.36 -2.86 3.91
C LYS A 242 19.99 -1.92 2.87
N PRO A 243 20.64 -0.81 3.28
CA PRO A 243 21.19 0.17 2.34
C PRO A 243 22.22 -0.36 1.33
N HIS A 244 22.91 -1.46 1.65
CA HIS A 244 23.89 -2.14 0.79
C HIS A 244 23.30 -3.31 -0.02
N MET A 245 22.01 -3.62 0.16
CA MET A 245 21.33 -4.69 -0.57
C MET A 245 20.61 -4.11 -1.79
N ILE A 246 20.76 -4.76 -2.93
CA ILE A 246 20.11 -4.40 -4.20
C ILE A 246 19.75 -5.68 -4.94
N GLU A 247 18.52 -5.74 -5.45
CA GLU A 247 18.05 -6.81 -6.35
C GLU A 247 17.96 -6.35 -7.80
N ILE A 248 17.66 -5.07 -7.99
CA ILE A 248 17.29 -4.50 -9.29
C ILE A 248 18.28 -3.37 -9.62
N PRO A 249 18.75 -3.25 -10.88
CA PRO A 249 19.64 -2.17 -11.28
C PRO A 249 19.07 -0.78 -10.99
N VAL A 250 19.91 0.11 -10.44
CA VAL A 250 19.53 1.49 -10.07
C VAL A 250 19.06 2.33 -11.26
N GLU A 251 19.49 1.99 -12.47
CA GLU A 251 19.11 2.62 -13.72
C GLU A 251 17.60 2.49 -14.00
N LEU A 252 16.94 1.44 -13.48
CA LEU A 252 15.49 1.28 -13.60
C LEU A 252 14.72 2.21 -12.68
N PHE A 253 15.24 2.47 -11.47
CA PHE A 253 14.68 3.48 -10.57
C PHE A 253 14.87 4.88 -11.16
N GLN A 254 16.08 5.18 -11.63
CA GLN A 254 16.38 6.44 -12.33
C GLN A 254 15.53 6.62 -13.60
N GLN A 255 15.20 5.55 -14.33
CA GLN A 255 14.32 5.63 -15.49
C GLN A 255 12.86 5.89 -15.10
N ALA A 256 12.34 5.21 -14.08
CA ALA A 256 10.95 5.36 -13.64
C ALA A 256 10.62 6.80 -13.19
N VAL A 257 11.63 7.52 -12.66
CA VAL A 257 11.51 8.91 -12.18
C VAL A 257 11.93 9.99 -13.19
N LYS A 258 12.28 9.61 -14.44
CA LYS A 258 12.60 10.60 -15.47
C LYS A 258 11.35 11.42 -15.82
N PRO A 259 11.47 12.76 -15.91
CA PRO A 259 10.39 13.60 -16.42
C PRO A 259 9.94 13.14 -17.81
N HIS A 260 8.65 13.30 -18.10
CA HIS A 260 8.13 13.13 -19.45
C HIS A 260 8.62 14.26 -20.37
N GLU A 261 9.84 14.10 -20.91
CA GLU A 261 10.26 14.89 -22.06
C GLU A 261 9.39 14.56 -23.29
N HIS A 262 9.35 15.51 -24.23
CA HIS A 262 8.37 15.57 -25.31
C HIS A 262 8.16 14.24 -26.06
N ARG A 263 6.91 14.01 -26.53
CA ARG A 263 6.47 12.84 -27.32
C ARG A 263 7.46 12.46 -28.43
N HIS A 264 8.42 11.59 -28.10
CA HIS A 264 9.16 10.85 -29.11
C HIS A 264 8.22 9.84 -29.76
N TYR A 265 8.25 9.75 -31.09
CA TYR A 265 7.36 8.92 -31.93
C TYR A 265 7.59 7.39 -31.79
N HIS A 266 8.22 6.95 -30.70
CA HIS A 266 8.53 5.54 -30.43
C HIS A 266 7.55 4.98 -29.40
N ASN A 267 7.02 3.79 -29.68
CA ASN A 267 6.10 3.05 -28.80
C ASN A 267 6.81 2.51 -27.56
N HIS A 268 7.10 3.38 -26.60
CA HIS A 268 7.51 3.03 -25.25
C HIS A 268 6.30 3.03 -24.31
N ALA A 269 6.37 2.22 -23.26
CA ALA A 269 5.46 2.31 -22.13
C ALA A 269 5.59 3.68 -21.45
N SER A 270 4.49 4.17 -20.86
CA SER A 270 4.54 5.34 -19.98
C SER A 270 5.27 4.98 -18.69
N GLU A 271 6.31 5.75 -18.36
CA GLU A 271 6.83 5.86 -16.99
C GLU A 271 5.84 6.68 -16.13
N GLY A 272 6.00 6.68 -14.80
CA GLY A 272 5.14 7.45 -13.90
C GLY A 272 5.72 8.79 -13.46
N GLY A 273 7.04 8.98 -13.63
CA GLY A 273 7.80 10.04 -12.96
C GLY A 273 8.03 9.79 -11.46
N VAL A 274 7.57 8.65 -10.94
CA VAL A 274 7.66 8.26 -9.52
C VAL A 274 7.89 6.76 -9.35
N VAL A 275 8.48 6.37 -8.21
CA VAL A 275 8.55 4.98 -7.73
C VAL A 275 7.54 4.78 -6.59
N VAL A 276 6.80 3.67 -6.62
CA VAL A 276 5.85 3.33 -5.56
C VAL A 276 6.62 2.72 -4.38
N VAL A 277 6.30 3.13 -3.17
CA VAL A 277 6.88 2.58 -1.93
C VAL A 277 5.79 2.13 -0.96
N ASP A 278 6.15 1.30 0.02
CA ASP A 278 5.28 1.01 1.16
C ASP A 278 5.27 2.14 2.19
N THR A 279 6.43 2.74 2.43
CA THR A 279 6.65 3.87 3.34
C THR A 279 7.74 4.77 2.76
N LEU A 280 7.54 6.09 2.79
CA LEU A 280 8.57 7.05 2.38
C LEU A 280 9.79 6.96 3.29
N THR A 281 9.57 7.03 4.61
CA THR A 281 10.64 7.11 5.61
C THR A 281 11.46 5.83 5.70
N GLY A 282 10.81 4.66 5.65
CA GLY A 282 11.49 3.37 5.67
C GLY A 282 12.31 3.14 4.39
N CYS A 283 11.72 3.34 3.22
CA CYS A 283 12.43 3.14 1.95
C CYS A 283 13.63 4.10 1.79
N LEU A 284 13.49 5.38 2.17
CA LEU A 284 14.61 6.35 2.11
C LEU A 284 15.77 6.02 3.07
N LYS A 285 15.51 5.23 4.12
CA LYS A 285 16.53 4.82 5.12
C LYS A 285 17.12 3.44 4.87
N GLU A 286 16.38 2.53 4.23
CA GLU A 286 16.70 1.10 4.20
C GLU A 286 16.77 0.49 2.79
N ALA A 287 16.04 1.03 1.80
CA ALA A 287 16.02 0.44 0.46
C ALA A 287 17.26 0.85 -0.33
N GLY A 288 18.22 -0.08 -0.46
CA GLY A 288 19.47 0.17 -1.16
C GLY A 288 19.27 0.67 -2.59
N GLU A 289 18.26 0.21 -3.34
CA GLU A 289 18.01 0.72 -4.68
C GLU A 289 17.62 2.19 -4.70
N ILE A 290 16.81 2.67 -3.75
CA ILE A 290 16.37 4.07 -3.66
C ILE A 290 17.52 4.97 -3.22
N ILE A 291 18.27 4.53 -2.21
CA ILE A 291 19.43 5.26 -1.68
C ILE A 291 20.53 5.39 -2.75
N GLN A 292 20.88 4.28 -3.42
CA GLN A 292 21.97 4.25 -4.40
C GLN A 292 21.58 4.86 -5.76
N SER A 293 20.28 4.90 -6.10
CA SER A 293 19.80 5.63 -7.29
C SER A 293 19.72 7.14 -7.09
N GLY A 294 19.79 7.63 -5.85
CA GLY A 294 19.78 9.05 -5.49
C GLY A 294 18.38 9.69 -5.50
N LEU A 295 17.33 8.90 -5.30
CA LEU A 295 15.94 9.35 -5.38
C LEU A 295 15.54 10.22 -4.17
N SER A 296 14.90 11.35 -4.45
CA SER A 296 14.38 12.28 -3.44
C SER A 296 12.91 12.00 -3.09
N PRO A 297 12.40 12.45 -1.91
CA PRO A 297 11.05 12.09 -1.45
C PRO A 297 9.92 12.43 -2.42
N ASN A 298 10.06 13.50 -3.20
CA ASN A 298 9.10 13.93 -4.24
C ASN A 298 9.09 13.07 -5.51
N GLN A 299 10.00 12.09 -5.62
CA GLN A 299 10.05 11.08 -6.69
C GLN A 299 9.49 9.73 -6.21
N LEU A 300 8.99 9.67 -4.98
CA LEU A 300 8.37 8.50 -4.37
C LEU A 300 6.89 8.79 -4.11
N VAL A 301 6.06 7.75 -4.13
CA VAL A 301 4.63 7.83 -3.77
C VAL A 301 4.26 6.60 -2.95
N GLU A 302 3.49 6.77 -1.88
CA GLU A 302 3.11 5.63 -1.05
C GLU A 302 1.96 4.84 -1.69
N VAL A 303 1.99 3.52 -1.55
CA VAL A 303 0.92 2.64 -2.02
C VAL A 303 -0.45 3.03 -1.44
N GLY A 304 -0.49 3.59 -0.22
CA GLY A 304 -1.69 4.08 0.45
C GLY A 304 -2.37 5.28 -0.23
N GLU A 305 -1.60 6.11 -0.95
CA GLU A 305 -2.15 7.21 -1.76
C GLU A 305 -2.84 6.67 -3.02
N LEU A 306 -2.23 5.64 -3.64
CA LEU A 306 -2.63 5.14 -4.95
C LEU A 306 -3.86 4.23 -4.93
N VAL A 307 -4.08 3.50 -3.83
CA VAL A 307 -5.13 2.47 -3.77
C VAL A 307 -6.55 3.04 -3.85
N MET A 308 -6.76 4.30 -3.46
CA MET A 308 -8.08 4.94 -3.48
C MET A 308 -8.50 5.49 -4.86
N LEU A 309 -7.62 5.46 -5.87
CA LEU A 309 -7.92 5.82 -7.27
C LEU A 309 -8.91 4.84 -7.97
N GLU A 310 -9.62 3.99 -7.21
CA GLU A 310 -10.59 2.99 -7.69
C GLU A 310 -12.02 3.56 -7.79
N GLY A 311 -12.36 4.63 -7.05
CA GLY A 311 -13.74 5.11 -6.88
C GLY A 311 -14.40 5.83 -8.07
N GLN A 312 -13.76 5.90 -9.25
CA GLN A 312 -14.27 6.70 -10.39
C GLN A 312 -14.26 5.99 -11.76
N LEU A 313 -13.79 4.74 -11.84
CA LEU A 313 -13.66 4.00 -13.11
C LEU A 313 -14.41 2.66 -13.16
N ALA A 314 -15.16 2.32 -12.09
CA ALA A 314 -16.03 1.13 -12.02
C ALA A 314 -17.48 1.41 -12.50
N GLY A 315 -17.67 2.41 -13.37
CA GLY A 315 -18.98 2.88 -13.84
C GLY A 315 -19.35 2.48 -15.29
N ASP A 316 -18.47 1.78 -16.01
CA ASP A 316 -18.61 1.41 -17.44
C ASP A 316 -18.44 -0.11 -17.65
N SER A 317 -19.01 -0.91 -16.73
CA SER A 317 -19.08 -2.37 -16.90
C SER A 317 -20.45 -2.89 -16.46
N SER A 318 -21.49 -2.44 -17.16
CA SER A 318 -22.85 -2.98 -17.11
C SER A 318 -23.53 -2.83 -18.47
N ASP A 319 -22.89 -3.37 -19.52
CA ASP A 319 -23.44 -3.54 -20.87
C ASP A 319 -23.54 -5.05 -21.21
N ASP A 320 -24.07 -5.84 -20.27
CA ASP A 320 -24.65 -7.14 -20.58
C ASP A 320 -26.09 -6.91 -21.05
N HIS A 321 -26.25 -6.60 -22.35
CA HIS A 321 -27.57 -6.55 -22.98
C HIS A 321 -28.13 -7.96 -23.17
N GLU A 322 -28.78 -8.50 -22.14
CA GLU A 322 -29.84 -9.49 -22.35
C GLU A 322 -31.02 -8.79 -23.04
N VAL A 323 -31.32 -9.23 -24.26
CA VAL A 323 -32.49 -8.79 -25.01
C VAL A 323 -33.50 -9.93 -24.94
N ASP A 324 -34.65 -9.71 -24.30
CA ASP A 324 -35.83 -10.49 -24.64
C ASP A 324 -37.15 -9.71 -24.46
N ALA A 325 -38.20 -10.23 -25.08
CA ALA A 325 -39.36 -9.46 -25.53
C ALA A 325 -40.43 -9.23 -24.45
N ASP A 326 -40.68 -7.97 -24.08
CA ASP A 326 -41.93 -7.30 -24.47
C ASP A 326 -41.80 -5.76 -24.45
N GLY A 327 -42.32 -5.09 -25.48
CA GLY A 327 -42.04 -3.68 -25.73
C GLY A 327 -42.93 -2.71 -24.96
N LYS A 328 -42.57 -2.34 -23.72
CA LYS A 328 -43.16 -1.19 -23.01
C LYS A 328 -42.14 -0.40 -22.19
N GLN A 329 -41.88 0.82 -22.65
CA GLN A 329 -41.01 1.80 -22.00
C GLN A 329 -41.72 2.45 -20.81
N ILE A 330 -41.11 2.41 -19.62
CA ILE A 330 -41.57 3.14 -18.44
C ILE A 330 -40.91 4.53 -18.44
N ASP A 331 -41.70 5.59 -18.43
CA ASP A 331 -41.24 6.97 -18.39
C ASP A 331 -40.77 7.37 -16.98
N LEU A 332 -39.45 7.31 -16.76
CA LEU A 332 -38.82 7.72 -15.49
C LEU A 332 -38.73 9.25 -15.29
N ASP A 333 -38.96 10.08 -16.32
CA ASP A 333 -38.97 11.54 -16.14
C ASP A 333 -40.27 12.03 -15.48
N GLY A 334 -41.36 11.27 -15.59
CA GLY A 334 -42.61 11.51 -14.86
C GLY A 334 -42.44 11.41 -13.33
N LEU A 335 -41.82 10.31 -12.85
CA LEU A 335 -41.64 10.05 -11.41
C LEU A 335 -40.71 11.07 -10.72
N ARG A 336 -39.86 11.75 -11.50
CA ARG A 336 -38.93 12.77 -11.01
C ARG A 336 -39.61 14.13 -10.74
N ARG A 337 -40.79 14.37 -11.32
CA ARG A 337 -41.54 15.63 -11.14
C ARG A 337 -42.39 15.66 -9.86
N GLU A 338 -42.89 14.52 -9.38
CA GLU A 338 -43.64 14.47 -8.12
C GLU A 338 -42.74 14.67 -6.88
N LEU A 339 -41.44 14.39 -6.99
CA LEU A 339 -40.47 14.58 -5.91
C LEU A 339 -39.93 16.02 -5.79
N SER A 340 -40.22 16.91 -6.74
CA SER A 340 -39.80 18.33 -6.66
C SER A 340 -40.72 19.23 -5.82
N ASP A 341 -41.95 18.81 -5.52
CA ASP A 341 -42.97 19.68 -4.89
C ASP A 341 -43.03 19.60 -3.34
N ILE A 342 -42.09 18.91 -2.69
CA ILE A 342 -42.08 18.71 -1.21
C ILE A 342 -40.87 19.40 -0.53
N SER A 343 -40.41 20.56 -1.05
CA SER A 343 -39.35 21.34 -0.37
C SER A 343 -39.41 22.87 -0.55
N SER A 344 -40.59 23.48 -0.37
CA SER A 344 -40.73 24.95 -0.42
C SER A 344 -41.61 25.58 0.67
N SER A 345 -41.20 25.47 1.95
CA SER A 345 -41.64 26.32 3.08
C SER A 345 -40.82 25.98 4.34
N GLY A 346 -40.19 26.86 5.13
CA GLY A 346 -39.85 28.30 5.05
C GLY A 346 -38.73 28.55 6.12
N ALA A 347 -37.70 29.38 5.90
CA ALA A 347 -37.65 30.85 6.01
C ALA A 347 -37.48 31.42 7.46
N GLY A 348 -36.25 31.91 7.77
CA GLY A 348 -35.92 32.88 8.86
C GLY A 348 -35.58 32.31 10.25
N SER A 349 -34.94 33.04 11.19
CA SER A 349 -34.06 34.22 11.13
C SER A 349 -33.37 34.47 12.51
N MET A 350 -32.18 35.09 12.49
CA MET A 350 -31.37 35.76 13.54
C MET A 350 -31.85 35.93 15.01
N HIS A 351 -30.96 35.55 15.95
CA HIS A 351 -30.37 36.33 17.07
C HIS A 351 -31.24 36.97 18.21
N ALA A 352 -30.86 36.72 19.50
CA ALA A 352 -30.70 37.69 20.63
C ALA A 352 -31.33 37.40 22.05
N VAL A 353 -30.46 37.16 23.05
CA VAL A 353 -30.35 37.83 24.40
C VAL A 353 -31.33 37.50 25.59
N MET A 354 -30.78 37.61 26.82
CA MET A 354 -31.34 37.59 28.21
C MET A 354 -31.42 36.23 28.95
N HIS A 355 -31.28 36.11 30.29
CA HIS A 355 -30.45 36.76 31.34
C HIS A 355 -30.57 35.95 32.68
N GLU A 356 -29.73 36.24 33.71
CA GLU A 356 -29.75 35.68 35.12
C GLU A 356 -29.34 34.19 35.25
N GLY A 357 -28.64 33.65 36.26
CA GLY A 357 -27.94 34.09 37.50
C GLY A 357 -27.30 32.83 38.16
N SER A 358 -26.53 32.81 39.26
CA SER A 358 -25.88 33.82 40.14
C SER A 358 -24.89 33.13 41.12
N ASP A 359 -23.77 33.79 41.49
CA ASP A 359 -22.80 33.44 42.58
C ASP A 359 -21.99 32.11 42.45
N LEU A 360 -20.77 31.92 43.00
CA LEU A 360 -20.08 32.56 44.14
C LEU A 360 -18.52 32.43 44.09
N SER A 361 -17.81 33.34 44.79
CA SER A 361 -16.45 33.22 45.39
C SER A 361 -15.16 33.08 44.55
N THR A 362 -14.42 34.19 44.56
CA THR A 362 -12.95 34.39 44.56
C THR A 362 -12.06 33.41 45.37
N VAL A 363 -10.80 33.20 44.96
CA VAL A 363 -9.55 33.40 45.75
C VAL A 363 -8.34 33.65 44.79
N SER A 364 -7.29 34.33 45.30
CA SER A 364 -6.07 34.87 44.65
C SER A 364 -4.92 33.85 44.44
N THR A 365 -3.85 34.11 43.65
CA THR A 365 -2.65 34.91 44.03
C THR A 365 -1.54 34.93 42.92
N GLY A 366 -0.66 35.97 42.91
CA GLY A 366 0.68 36.03 42.26
C GLY A 366 0.69 36.17 40.71
N SER A 367 1.21 37.21 40.03
CA SER A 367 2.47 38.00 40.17
C SER A 367 3.72 37.11 40.09
N THR A 368 4.76 37.34 39.25
CA THR A 368 5.27 38.46 38.41
C THR A 368 6.02 37.89 37.19
N GLY A 369 6.43 38.58 36.10
CA GLY A 369 6.35 39.98 35.63
C GLY A 369 7.39 40.25 34.51
N ARG A 370 7.44 41.48 33.96
CA ARG A 370 8.50 42.05 33.05
C ARG A 370 8.56 41.45 31.61
N LYS A 371 8.71 42.17 30.48
CA LYS A 371 9.05 43.58 30.08
C LYS A 371 8.34 43.86 28.72
N SER A 372 7.56 44.93 28.53
CA SER A 372 7.91 46.33 28.16
C SER A 372 8.33 46.60 26.70
N MET A 373 7.52 47.45 26.02
CA MET A 373 7.89 48.49 25.03
C MET A 373 8.59 48.02 23.73
N ASP A 374 7.99 48.12 22.55
CA ASP A 374 7.44 49.27 21.79
C ASP A 374 8.37 49.61 20.62
N SER A 375 7.86 49.54 19.39
CA SER A 375 7.86 50.65 18.41
C SER A 375 7.64 50.18 16.98
N ALA A 376 6.61 50.73 16.32
CA ALA A 376 6.57 50.87 14.87
C ALA A 376 5.68 52.08 14.53
N ARG A 377 6.29 53.17 14.04
CA ARG A 377 5.56 54.35 13.57
C ARG A 377 5.08 54.15 12.13
N SER A 378 3.99 54.85 11.85
CA SER A 378 3.43 55.35 10.58
C SER A 378 4.39 55.47 9.35
N SER A 379 3.94 55.59 8.09
CA SER A 379 2.74 56.31 7.62
C SER A 379 2.45 56.11 6.12
N LYS A 380 1.26 56.59 5.68
CA LYS A 380 0.88 57.06 4.32
C LYS A 380 0.78 56.02 3.18
N SER A 381 -0.06 56.13 2.15
CA SER A 381 -1.41 56.70 1.88
C SER A 381 -1.52 57.04 0.38
N SER A 382 -2.35 56.33 -0.37
CA SER A 382 -2.92 56.73 -1.67
C SER A 382 -3.92 55.64 -2.11
N SER A 383 -4.88 55.87 -3.00
CA SER A 383 -5.75 57.05 -3.23
C SER A 383 -7.06 56.51 -3.85
N ARG A 384 -8.18 57.23 -3.70
CA ARG A 384 -9.51 56.74 -4.14
C ARG A 384 -9.63 56.69 -5.67
N LYS A 385 -10.21 55.61 -6.22
CA LYS A 385 -10.98 55.63 -7.48
C LYS A 385 -12.28 54.83 -7.35
N SER A 386 -13.24 55.20 -8.19
CA SER A 386 -14.68 54.98 -8.03
C SER A 386 -15.19 53.63 -8.56
N LEU A 387 -16.36 53.24 -8.06
CA LEU A 387 -17.15 52.09 -8.51
C LEU A 387 -17.70 52.28 -9.93
N GLY A 388 -17.78 51.18 -10.67
CA GLY A 388 -18.64 50.98 -11.84
C GLY A 388 -19.13 49.52 -11.83
N PRO A 389 -20.39 49.22 -12.23
CA PRO A 389 -20.97 47.89 -12.05
C PRO A 389 -20.53 46.93 -13.17
N GLY A 390 -19.94 45.78 -12.81
CA GLY A 390 -19.54 44.78 -13.80
C GLY A 390 -19.12 43.43 -13.24
N SER A 391 -19.82 42.38 -13.67
CA SER A 391 -19.41 40.96 -13.64
C SER A 391 -19.16 40.29 -12.27
N ILE A 392 -20.25 40.03 -11.53
CA ILE A 392 -20.30 38.86 -10.62
C ILE A 392 -20.46 37.61 -11.51
N GLY A 393 -19.35 37.11 -12.07
CA GLY A 393 -19.43 36.12 -13.15
C GLY A 393 -18.19 35.26 -13.39
N ASN A 394 -17.32 35.04 -12.40
CA ASN A 394 -16.10 34.23 -12.63
C ASN A 394 -15.55 33.38 -11.46
N LYS A 395 -16.23 33.26 -10.30
CA LYS A 395 -15.76 32.40 -9.19
C LYS A 395 -16.17 30.92 -9.25
N ILE A 396 -17.17 30.56 -10.07
CA ILE A 396 -17.62 29.15 -10.22
C ILE A 396 -16.77 28.39 -11.27
N ARG A 397 -16.17 29.10 -12.23
CA ARG A 397 -15.35 28.48 -13.29
C ARG A 397 -13.98 27.98 -12.81
N SER A 398 -13.35 28.60 -11.81
CA SER A 398 -12.05 28.14 -11.29
C SER A 398 -12.17 26.80 -10.56
N LEU A 399 -13.11 26.68 -9.61
CA LEU A 399 -13.37 25.42 -8.89
C LEU A 399 -13.70 24.26 -9.85
N SER A 400 -14.47 24.53 -10.91
CA SER A 400 -14.78 23.53 -11.94
C SER A 400 -13.58 23.18 -12.84
N MET A 401 -12.61 24.09 -13.02
CA MET A 401 -11.37 23.82 -13.74
C MET A 401 -10.36 23.05 -12.89
N ASP A 402 -10.21 23.40 -11.62
CA ASP A 402 -9.27 22.72 -10.73
C ASP A 402 -9.74 21.31 -10.40
N ASN A 403 -11.04 21.09 -10.16
CA ASN A 403 -11.58 19.74 -9.99
C ASN A 403 -11.44 18.87 -11.28
N ARG A 404 -11.55 19.49 -12.47
CA ARG A 404 -11.27 18.81 -13.75
C ARG A 404 -9.78 18.48 -13.94
N LYS A 405 -8.86 19.34 -13.50
CA LYS A 405 -7.42 19.07 -13.54
C LYS A 405 -7.00 17.97 -12.57
N VAL A 406 -7.59 17.94 -11.36
CA VAL A 406 -7.35 16.87 -10.38
C VAL A 406 -7.83 15.55 -10.97
N LYS A 407 -9.10 15.44 -11.37
CA LYS A 407 -9.63 14.23 -12.01
C LYS A 407 -8.79 13.75 -13.20
N SER A 408 -8.38 14.66 -14.09
CA SER A 408 -7.52 14.31 -15.24
C SER A 408 -6.13 13.81 -14.86
N LYS A 409 -5.59 14.15 -13.68
CA LYS A 409 -4.35 13.58 -13.15
C LYS A 409 -4.60 12.20 -12.55
N ASP A 410 -5.68 12.05 -11.79
CA ASP A 410 -6.08 10.77 -11.18
C ASP A 410 -6.32 9.71 -12.26
N ASP A 411 -7.02 10.06 -13.34
CA ASP A 411 -7.24 9.22 -14.52
C ASP A 411 -5.91 8.82 -15.21
N ALA A 412 -4.94 9.74 -15.28
CA ALA A 412 -3.62 9.47 -15.86
C ALA A 412 -2.78 8.54 -14.96
N MET A 413 -2.80 8.74 -13.65
CA MET A 413 -2.12 7.87 -12.67
C MET A 413 -2.75 6.48 -12.64
N ALA A 414 -4.09 6.38 -12.67
CA ALA A 414 -4.80 5.11 -12.79
C ALA A 414 -4.43 4.38 -14.09
N THR A 415 -4.34 5.09 -15.22
CA THR A 415 -3.92 4.51 -16.50
C THR A 415 -2.46 4.01 -16.45
N TRP A 416 -1.54 4.80 -15.90
CA TRP A 416 -0.16 4.38 -15.68
C TRP A 416 -0.05 3.13 -14.79
N LEU A 417 -0.78 3.06 -13.68
CA LEU A 417 -0.79 1.88 -12.81
C LEU A 417 -1.32 0.63 -13.53
N ARG A 418 -2.30 0.78 -14.43
CA ARG A 418 -2.91 -0.34 -15.18
C ARG A 418 -2.02 -0.86 -16.32
N GLU A 419 -1.34 0.04 -17.05
CA GLU A 419 -0.70 -0.27 -18.33
C GLU A 419 0.77 0.16 -18.46
N GLY A 420 1.21 1.19 -17.73
CA GLY A 420 2.56 1.75 -17.78
C GLY A 420 3.62 0.89 -17.09
N ASN A 421 4.84 1.41 -17.01
CA ASN A 421 5.96 0.83 -16.29
C ASN A 421 5.98 1.34 -14.84
N VAL A 422 5.80 0.45 -13.87
CA VAL A 422 5.64 0.75 -12.45
C VAL A 422 6.72 -0.02 -11.68
N VAL A 423 7.53 0.69 -10.91
CA VAL A 423 8.46 0.09 -9.94
C VAL A 423 7.86 0.25 -8.55
N TYR A 424 7.76 -0.85 -7.80
CA TYR A 424 7.34 -0.90 -6.41
C TYR A 424 8.48 -1.44 -5.54
N LYS A 425 8.87 -0.68 -4.53
CA LYS A 425 9.85 -1.07 -3.53
C LYS A 425 9.19 -1.25 -2.17
N CYS A 426 9.45 -2.38 -1.53
CA CYS A 426 8.95 -2.69 -0.19
C CYS A 426 10.13 -3.02 0.74
N VAL A 427 10.07 -2.54 1.97
CA VAL A 427 10.98 -2.89 3.09
C VAL A 427 10.22 -3.45 4.30
N GLY A 428 8.89 -3.25 4.35
CA GLY A 428 7.98 -3.73 5.37
C GLY A 428 7.89 -2.84 6.60
N MET A 429 6.65 -2.53 6.98
CA MET A 429 6.28 -1.72 8.15
C MET A 429 5.40 -2.51 9.13
N GLY A 430 5.46 -2.17 10.43
CA GLY A 430 4.71 -2.87 11.47
C GLY A 430 3.19 -2.86 11.28
N LEU A 431 2.63 -1.78 10.71
CA LEU A 431 1.20 -1.67 10.39
C LEU A 431 0.67 -2.84 9.55
N MET A 432 1.46 -3.32 8.58
CA MET A 432 1.08 -4.47 7.76
C MET A 432 1.00 -5.75 8.60
N ASP A 433 1.94 -5.93 9.53
CA ASP A 433 1.96 -7.06 10.45
C ASP A 433 0.74 -7.00 11.39
N LEU A 434 0.45 -5.84 12.00
CA LEU A 434 -0.72 -5.61 12.86
C LEU A 434 -2.05 -5.92 12.15
N VAL A 435 -2.29 -5.30 10.99
CA VAL A 435 -3.58 -5.41 10.29
C VAL A 435 -3.82 -6.82 9.79
N VAL A 436 -2.80 -7.47 9.21
CA VAL A 436 -2.92 -8.84 8.70
C VAL A 436 -2.97 -9.85 9.84
N GLY A 437 -2.14 -9.70 10.88
CA GLY A 437 -2.17 -10.56 12.07
C GLY A 437 -3.51 -10.52 12.80
N GLY A 438 -4.11 -9.33 12.97
CA GLY A 438 -5.47 -9.18 13.49
C GLY A 438 -6.54 -9.87 12.64
N GLY A 439 -6.41 -9.80 11.31
CA GLY A 439 -7.27 -10.54 10.38
C GLY A 439 -7.12 -12.06 10.50
N LEU A 440 -5.88 -12.57 10.65
CA LEU A 440 -5.61 -13.99 10.82
C LEU A 440 -6.13 -14.55 12.15
N ILE A 441 -6.08 -13.78 13.24
CA ILE A 441 -6.70 -14.17 14.51
C ILE A 441 -8.22 -14.33 14.35
N THR A 442 -8.87 -13.44 13.60
CA THR A 442 -10.31 -13.51 13.32
C THR A 442 -10.64 -14.76 12.49
N LEU A 443 -9.94 -14.97 11.36
CA LEU A 443 -10.11 -16.16 10.51
C LEU A 443 -9.81 -17.47 11.25
N ALA A 444 -8.80 -17.49 12.12
CA ALA A 444 -8.48 -18.66 12.94
C ALA A 444 -9.63 -19.03 13.89
N ARG A 445 -10.26 -18.04 14.53
CA ARG A 445 -11.43 -18.25 15.39
C ARG A 445 -12.64 -18.77 14.62
N GLU A 446 -12.91 -18.19 13.45
CA GLU A 446 -13.99 -18.62 12.56
C GLU A 446 -13.80 -20.05 12.03
N LYS A 447 -12.55 -20.44 11.73
CA LYS A 447 -12.18 -21.77 11.24
C LYS A 447 -11.88 -22.79 12.37
N GLY A 448 -11.93 -22.38 13.64
CA GLY A 448 -11.64 -23.25 14.80
C GLY A 448 -10.18 -23.72 14.90
N VAL A 449 -9.22 -22.90 14.44
CA VAL A 449 -7.77 -23.21 14.38
C VAL A 449 -7.01 -22.50 15.51
N GLY A 450 -5.97 -23.14 16.03
CA GLY A 450 -5.14 -22.63 17.13
C GLY A 450 -5.72 -22.81 18.53
N THR A 451 -4.98 -22.34 19.53
CA THR A 451 -5.33 -22.49 20.96
C THR A 451 -5.99 -21.23 21.49
N THR A 452 -7.13 -21.37 22.16
CA THR A 452 -7.82 -20.24 22.82
C THR A 452 -7.60 -20.30 24.33
N ILE A 453 -7.03 -19.23 24.90
CA ILE A 453 -6.75 -19.09 26.33
C ILE A 453 -7.78 -18.11 26.93
N PRO A 454 -8.73 -18.59 27.74
CA PRO A 454 -9.70 -17.72 28.43
C PRO A 454 -9.05 -16.99 29.61
N ASN A 455 -9.52 -15.78 29.90
CA ASN A 455 -9.12 -14.98 31.06
C ASN A 455 -7.60 -14.69 31.16
N PHE A 456 -6.97 -14.49 30.00
CA PHE A 456 -5.64 -13.86 29.86
C PHE A 456 -5.77 -12.33 29.97
#